data_AF-A0A959CAM8-F1
#
_entry.id   AF-A0A959CAM8-F1
#
_cell.length_a   1.000
_cell.length_b   1.000
_cell.length_c   1.000
_cell.angle_alpha   90.00
_cell.angle_beta   90.00
_cell.angle_gamma   90.00
#
_symmetry.space_group_name_H-M   'P 1'
#
loop_
_entity.id
_entity.type
_entity.pdbx_description
1 polymer ?
#
loop_
_entity_poly.entity_id
_entity_poly.type
_entity_poly.pdbx_seq_one_letter_code
_entity_poly.pdbx_strand_id
1 'polypeptide(L)'
;AKNNVAGIEIENTTHAWVYGNFAAYNTGGILVFDLPDLPKKRGGHVKVWKNKVVQNNYRNFAPKGNIVGKVPPGTGIMVLATNHVEIHDNFIMDNRTASTAIVSYFITENKINDKEYNPYPSGIYVHNNVYSEGKRMPTWKNKLGFLFWLKFGRKVPHILYDGIQDPGHLPADGKMAPAARICIRDNENGSFANLKADKKFKGISRDLQPYQCDHEPIPFDPE
;
A
#
# COMPACT_ATOMS: atom_id res chain seq x y z
N ALA A 1 13.85 -5.36 10.68
CA ALA A 1 13.39 -6.69 10.21
C ALA A 1 14.03 -7.05 8.87
N LYS A 2 14.52 -8.29 8.71
CA LYS A 2 15.19 -8.76 7.48
C LYS A 2 14.85 -10.21 7.14
N ASN A 3 14.93 -10.55 5.85
CA ASN A 3 14.80 -11.91 5.30
C ASN A 3 13.45 -12.61 5.57
N ASN A 4 12.38 -11.84 5.73
CA ASN A 4 11.02 -12.36 5.95
C ASN A 4 10.16 -12.27 4.68
N VAL A 5 8.96 -12.86 4.72
CA VAL A 5 7.91 -12.52 3.75
C VAL A 5 7.49 -11.07 3.99
N ALA A 6 6.97 -10.77 5.17
CA ALA A 6 6.71 -9.40 5.60
C ALA A 6 7.73 -8.99 6.66
N GLY A 7 8.35 -7.82 6.51
CA GLY A 7 9.32 -7.33 7.48
C GLY A 7 8.65 -6.92 8.79
N ILE A 8 7.69 -5.99 8.70
CA ILE A 8 6.87 -5.50 9.82
C ILE A 8 5.41 -5.59 9.39
N GLU A 9 4.55 -6.10 10.25
CA GLU A 9 3.13 -6.29 10.00
C GLU A 9 2.30 -5.54 11.05
N ILE A 10 1.31 -4.79 10.59
CA ILE A 10 0.28 -4.14 11.40
C ILE A 10 -1.05 -4.70 10.90
N GLU A 11 -1.52 -5.77 11.53
CA GLU A 11 -2.71 -6.53 11.13
C GLU A 11 -3.90 -6.11 12.00
N ASN A 12 -4.98 -5.61 11.37
CA ASN A 12 -6.24 -5.24 12.02
C ASN A 12 -6.04 -4.39 13.28
N THR A 13 -5.02 -3.55 13.32
CA THR A 13 -4.59 -2.84 14.53
C THR A 13 -4.93 -1.35 14.42
N THR A 14 -5.30 -0.75 15.54
CA THR A 14 -5.62 0.68 15.63
C THR A 14 -4.60 1.38 16.51
N HIS A 15 -4.26 2.63 16.21
CA HIS A 15 -3.29 3.43 16.98
C HIS A 15 -1.95 2.71 17.10
N ALA A 16 -1.29 2.55 15.95
CA ALA A 16 0.02 1.91 15.87
C ALA A 16 1.04 2.83 15.20
N TRP A 17 2.24 2.85 15.76
CA TRP A 17 3.32 3.72 15.32
C TRP A 17 4.53 2.90 14.91
N VAL A 18 4.90 2.99 13.63
CA VAL A 18 6.04 2.27 13.04
C VAL A 18 7.08 3.30 12.64
N TYR A 19 8.09 3.50 13.47
CA TYR A 19 9.10 4.53 13.22
C TYR A 19 10.53 4.15 13.58
N GLY A 20 11.48 4.78 12.90
CA GLY A 20 12.92 4.58 13.15
C GLY A 20 13.42 3.17 12.79
N ASN A 21 12.66 2.37 12.05
CA ASN A 21 13.01 1.00 11.74
C ASN A 21 13.89 0.87 10.50
N PHE A 22 14.63 -0.25 10.44
CA PHE A 22 15.27 -0.73 9.23
C PHE A 22 14.59 -2.02 8.74
N ALA A 23 13.83 -1.93 7.64
CA ALA A 23 13.14 -3.05 7.01
C ALA A 23 13.77 -3.33 5.64
N ALA A 24 14.57 -4.40 5.56
CA ALA A 24 15.34 -4.68 4.35
C ALA A 24 15.40 -6.17 3.98
N TYR A 25 15.56 -6.47 2.69
CA TYR A 25 15.71 -7.84 2.19
C TYR A 25 14.53 -8.77 2.49
N ASN A 26 13.33 -8.23 2.71
CA ASN A 26 12.10 -9.01 2.83
C ASN A 26 11.45 -9.20 1.45
N THR A 27 10.28 -9.85 1.37
CA THR A 27 9.42 -9.79 0.16
C THR A 27 8.63 -8.48 0.12
N GLY A 28 8.04 -8.14 1.26
CA GLY A 28 7.37 -6.89 1.58
C GLY A 28 8.03 -6.25 2.81
N GLY A 29 8.31 -4.95 2.77
CA GLY A 29 8.98 -4.25 3.88
C GLY A 29 8.08 -4.04 5.09
N ILE A 30 7.09 -3.15 4.96
CA ILE A 30 6.12 -2.82 6.01
C ILE A 30 4.72 -3.01 5.44
N LEU A 31 3.91 -3.86 6.06
CA LEU A 31 2.54 -4.14 5.64
C LEU A 31 1.57 -3.65 6.73
N VAL A 32 0.69 -2.72 6.36
CA VAL A 32 -0.41 -2.24 7.19
C VAL A 32 -1.68 -2.78 6.54
N PHE A 33 -2.37 -3.71 7.19
CA PHE A 33 -3.45 -4.40 6.52
C PHE A 33 -4.56 -4.87 7.45
N ASP A 34 -5.77 -4.88 6.92
CA ASP A 34 -6.93 -5.46 7.59
C ASP A 34 -7.37 -6.69 6.80
N LEU A 35 -7.57 -7.82 7.48
CA LEU A 35 -8.12 -9.05 6.91
C LEU A 35 -9.54 -9.33 7.42
N PRO A 36 -10.38 -9.98 6.61
CA PRO A 36 -11.69 -10.45 7.04
C PRO A 36 -11.55 -11.60 8.06
N ASP A 37 -12.67 -11.96 8.70
CA ASP A 37 -12.82 -13.16 9.54
C ASP A 37 -12.01 -13.14 10.85
N LEU A 38 -11.47 -11.98 11.24
CA LEU A 38 -10.81 -11.76 12.52
C LEU A 38 -11.76 -11.10 13.55
N PRO A 39 -11.54 -11.27 14.87
CA PRO A 39 -12.36 -10.62 15.89
C PRO A 39 -12.34 -9.09 15.79
N LYS A 40 -11.16 -8.52 15.52
CA LYS A 40 -11.02 -7.09 15.26
C LYS A 40 -11.22 -6.84 13.77
N LYS A 41 -12.34 -6.21 13.39
CA LYS A 41 -12.75 -6.04 11.99
C LYS A 41 -12.04 -4.93 11.23
N ARG A 42 -11.50 -3.95 11.96
CA ARG A 42 -10.92 -2.73 11.40
C ARG A 42 -9.69 -2.30 12.19
N GLY A 43 -8.64 -1.98 11.46
CA GLY A 43 -7.48 -1.23 11.91
C GLY A 43 -7.62 0.25 11.58
N GLY A 44 -6.54 0.99 11.85
CA GLY A 44 -6.38 2.37 11.40
C GLY A 44 -5.79 3.32 12.42
N HIS A 45 -5.60 4.58 12.05
CA HIS A 45 -4.79 5.52 12.81
C HIS A 45 -3.36 4.96 12.97
N VAL A 46 -2.77 4.58 11.84
CA VAL A 46 -1.43 3.98 11.78
C VAL A 46 -0.48 4.99 11.17
N LYS A 47 0.64 5.25 11.86
CA LYS A 47 1.65 6.18 11.38
C LYS A 47 2.93 5.41 11.07
N VAL A 48 3.46 5.58 9.86
CA VAL A 48 4.67 4.91 9.37
C VAL A 48 5.67 5.97 8.94
N TRP A 49 6.68 6.27 9.77
CA TRP A 49 7.59 7.37 9.49
C TRP A 49 9.04 7.19 9.91
N LYS A 50 9.96 7.93 9.28
CA LYS A 50 11.40 7.86 9.59
C LYS A 50 11.98 6.45 9.51
N ASN A 51 11.40 5.58 8.67
CA ASN A 51 11.93 4.24 8.43
C ASN A 51 12.85 4.21 7.21
N LYS A 52 13.78 3.26 7.21
CA LYS A 52 14.58 2.87 6.05
C LYS A 52 14.03 1.55 5.49
N VAL A 53 13.36 1.61 4.34
CA VAL A 53 12.66 0.48 3.70
C VAL A 53 13.37 0.11 2.40
N VAL A 54 14.34 -0.80 2.49
CA VAL A 54 15.41 -0.94 1.48
C VAL A 54 15.46 -2.35 0.89
N GLN A 55 15.45 -2.47 -0.43
CA GLN A 55 15.71 -3.74 -1.13
C GLN A 55 14.85 -4.92 -0.64
N ASN A 56 13.56 -4.70 -0.38
CA ASN A 56 12.61 -5.76 -0.04
C ASN A 56 12.23 -6.56 -1.29
N ASN A 57 13.22 -7.21 -1.89
CA ASN A 57 13.17 -7.89 -3.18
C ASN A 57 13.23 -9.42 -3.07
N TYR A 58 13.26 -9.94 -1.85
CA TYR A 58 13.41 -11.37 -1.62
C TYR A 58 12.21 -12.13 -2.17
N ARG A 59 12.41 -13.39 -2.56
CA ARG A 59 11.32 -14.21 -3.11
C ARG A 59 10.25 -14.40 -2.05
N ASN A 60 8.98 -14.36 -2.44
CA ASN A 60 7.91 -14.76 -1.55
C ASN A 60 8.01 -16.26 -1.29
N PHE A 61 8.00 -16.66 -0.02
CA PHE A 61 8.07 -18.04 0.43
C PHE A 61 6.95 -18.40 1.41
N ALA A 62 5.90 -17.56 1.49
CA ALA A 62 4.75 -17.87 2.32
C ALA A 62 4.10 -19.20 1.88
N PRO A 63 3.56 -19.98 2.83
CA PRO A 63 2.74 -21.14 2.52
C PRO A 63 1.60 -20.79 1.56
N LYS A 64 1.24 -21.73 0.66
CA LYS A 64 0.08 -21.57 -0.20
C LYS A 64 -1.17 -21.37 0.67
N GLY A 65 -2.03 -20.44 0.26
CA GLY A 65 -3.25 -20.09 1.00
C GLY A 65 -3.10 -18.84 1.88
N ASN A 66 -1.89 -18.51 2.34
CA ASN A 66 -1.66 -17.28 3.10
C ASN A 66 -1.78 -16.05 2.21
N ILE A 67 -2.48 -15.02 2.72
CA ILE A 67 -2.73 -13.79 1.98
C ILE A 67 -1.44 -13.05 1.62
N VAL A 68 -0.48 -13.03 2.54
CA VAL A 68 0.86 -12.44 2.34
C VAL A 68 1.64 -13.14 1.23
N GLY A 69 1.26 -14.38 0.85
CA GLY A 69 1.79 -15.09 -0.30
C GLY A 69 1.49 -14.44 -1.65
N LYS A 70 0.50 -13.54 -1.69
CA LYS A 70 0.17 -12.75 -2.89
C LYS A 70 1.00 -11.48 -3.03
N VAL A 71 1.70 -11.06 -1.97
CA VAL A 71 2.56 -9.86 -2.00
C VAL A 71 3.69 -10.06 -3.00
N PRO A 72 3.79 -9.22 -4.05
CA PRO A 72 4.87 -9.31 -5.00
C PRO A 72 6.21 -8.97 -4.33
N PRO A 73 7.27 -9.74 -4.56
CA PRO A 73 8.63 -9.33 -4.22
C PRO A 73 8.95 -7.94 -4.77
N GLY A 74 9.58 -7.09 -3.97
CA GLY A 74 9.83 -5.70 -4.31
C GLY A 74 8.75 -4.76 -3.82
N THR A 75 7.98 -5.17 -2.81
CA THR A 75 7.00 -4.30 -2.15
C THR A 75 7.67 -3.59 -0.98
N GLY A 76 7.72 -2.26 -0.98
CA GLY A 76 8.29 -1.50 0.14
C GLY A 76 7.31 -1.39 1.29
N ILE A 77 6.33 -0.50 1.16
CA ILE A 77 5.23 -0.32 2.11
C ILE A 77 3.91 -0.68 1.41
N MET A 78 3.03 -1.42 2.07
CA MET A 78 1.69 -1.75 1.55
C MET A 78 0.62 -1.39 2.57
N VAL A 79 -0.40 -0.68 2.13
CA VAL A 79 -1.68 -0.51 2.82
C VAL A 79 -2.71 -1.39 2.12
N LEU A 80 -3.30 -2.35 2.82
CA LEU A 80 -4.34 -3.23 2.31
C LEU A 80 -5.60 -3.10 3.16
N ALA A 81 -6.63 -2.46 2.61
CA ALA A 81 -7.95 -2.27 3.23
C ALA A 81 -7.99 -1.56 4.61
N THR A 82 -6.85 -1.08 5.13
CA THR A 82 -6.80 -0.31 6.39
C THR A 82 -7.09 1.16 6.14
N ASN A 83 -7.63 1.83 7.15
CA ASN A 83 -8.04 3.24 7.09
C ASN A 83 -7.16 4.16 7.94
N HIS A 84 -7.14 5.46 7.65
CA HIS A 84 -6.41 6.47 8.44
C HIS A 84 -4.93 6.08 8.62
N VAL A 85 -4.20 5.97 7.51
CA VAL A 85 -2.77 5.60 7.52
C VAL A 85 -1.95 6.76 6.96
N GLU A 86 -0.99 7.22 7.76
CA GLU A 86 -0.05 8.27 7.37
C GLU A 86 1.34 7.66 7.16
N ILE A 87 1.93 7.89 5.98
CA ILE A 87 3.22 7.36 5.56
C ILE A 87 4.09 8.55 5.17
N HIS A 88 5.06 8.91 6.01
CA HIS A 88 5.88 10.09 5.75
C HIS A 88 7.33 10.02 6.23
N ASP A 89 8.19 10.87 5.68
CA ASP A 89 9.62 10.94 6.05
C ASP A 89 10.36 9.59 6.00
N ASN A 90 9.94 8.67 5.13
CA ASN A 90 10.63 7.39 4.95
C ASN A 90 11.63 7.45 3.80
N PHE A 91 12.73 6.72 3.93
CA PHE A 91 13.62 6.40 2.82
C PHE A 91 13.21 5.05 2.23
N ILE A 92 12.59 5.05 1.05
CA ILE A 92 12.01 3.87 0.41
C ILE A 92 12.80 3.53 -0.86
N MET A 93 13.82 2.71 -0.70
CA MET A 93 14.90 2.56 -1.67
C MET A 93 14.94 1.18 -2.31
N ASP A 94 15.17 1.11 -3.62
CA ASP A 94 15.51 -0.09 -4.38
C ASP A 94 14.52 -1.27 -4.26
N ASN A 95 13.24 -0.99 -4.01
CA ASN A 95 12.17 -1.99 -4.04
C ASN A 95 11.73 -2.21 -5.51
N ARG A 96 11.84 -3.44 -6.02
CA ARG A 96 11.81 -3.74 -7.46
C ARG A 96 10.43 -3.76 -8.14
N THR A 97 9.36 -3.67 -7.35
CA THR A 97 7.97 -3.68 -7.83
C THR A 97 7.24 -2.42 -7.37
N ALA A 98 6.47 -2.46 -6.28
CA ALA A 98 5.73 -1.32 -5.74
C ALA A 98 6.49 -0.77 -4.54
N SER A 99 7.01 0.45 -4.61
CA SER A 99 7.69 1.03 -3.45
C SER A 99 6.68 1.33 -2.34
N THR A 100 5.53 1.89 -2.70
CA THR A 100 4.35 2.05 -1.84
C THR A 100 3.12 1.57 -2.59
N ALA A 101 2.30 0.73 -1.97
CA ALA A 101 1.05 0.23 -2.54
C ALA A 101 -0.13 0.57 -1.63
N ILE A 102 -1.20 1.12 -2.19
CA ILE A 102 -2.47 1.41 -1.52
C ILE A 102 -3.52 0.59 -2.26
N VAL A 103 -4.06 -0.43 -1.62
CA VAL A 103 -4.90 -1.41 -2.30
C VAL A 103 -6.09 -1.83 -1.44
N SER A 104 -7.21 -2.07 -2.10
CA SER A 104 -8.38 -2.74 -1.54
C SER A 104 -8.17 -4.24 -1.48
N TYR A 105 -8.94 -4.91 -0.62
CA TYR A 105 -8.93 -6.36 -0.52
C TYR A 105 -9.37 -7.05 -1.81
N PHE A 106 -10.14 -6.37 -2.67
CA PHE A 106 -10.58 -6.91 -3.95
C PHE A 106 -9.44 -7.24 -4.90
N ILE A 107 -8.26 -6.60 -4.75
CA ILE A 107 -7.06 -6.93 -5.53
C ILE A 107 -6.62 -8.39 -5.33
N THR A 108 -7.01 -8.99 -4.20
CA THR A 108 -6.66 -10.36 -3.85
C THR A 108 -7.52 -11.37 -4.61
N GLU A 109 -8.67 -10.97 -5.16
CA GLU A 109 -9.67 -11.84 -5.79
C GLU A 109 -10.24 -12.93 -4.87
N ASN A 110 -10.00 -12.83 -3.56
CA ASN A 110 -10.62 -13.72 -2.58
C ASN A 110 -12.07 -13.30 -2.33
N LYS A 111 -12.93 -14.29 -2.07
CA LYS A 111 -14.29 -14.01 -1.59
C LYS A 111 -14.23 -13.37 -0.20
N ILE A 112 -15.11 -12.41 0.03
CA ILE A 112 -15.34 -11.81 1.33
C ILE A 112 -16.67 -12.38 1.85
N ASN A 113 -16.62 -13.17 2.91
CA ASN A 113 -17.81 -13.72 3.57
C ASN A 113 -18.20 -12.92 4.83
N ASP A 114 -17.21 -12.26 5.43
CA ASP A 114 -17.39 -11.37 6.58
C ASP A 114 -18.17 -10.11 6.17
N LYS A 115 -19.39 -9.96 6.69
CA LYS A 115 -20.28 -8.83 6.37
C LYS A 115 -19.87 -7.53 7.06
N GLU A 116 -19.07 -7.61 8.12
CA GLU A 116 -18.64 -6.44 8.90
C GLU A 116 -17.30 -5.88 8.41
N TYR A 117 -16.58 -6.67 7.61
CA TYR A 117 -15.30 -6.30 7.04
C TYR A 117 -15.42 -5.15 6.04
N ASN A 118 -14.58 -4.13 6.20
CA ASN A 118 -14.42 -3.07 5.22
C ASN A 118 -13.24 -3.42 4.30
N PRO A 119 -13.45 -3.68 2.99
CA PRO A 119 -12.37 -4.04 2.07
C PRO A 119 -11.65 -2.84 1.44
N TYR A 120 -12.03 -1.61 1.75
CA TYR A 120 -11.55 -0.40 1.08
C TYR A 120 -10.54 0.38 1.94
N PRO A 121 -9.36 0.76 1.41
CA PRO A 121 -8.52 1.72 2.08
C PRO A 121 -9.14 3.12 1.99
N SER A 122 -9.10 3.89 3.06
CA SER A 122 -9.60 5.27 3.08
C SER A 122 -8.82 6.14 4.07
N GLY A 123 -8.76 7.45 3.82
CA GLY A 123 -8.03 8.38 4.69
C GLY A 123 -6.53 8.09 4.69
N ILE A 124 -5.94 7.88 3.51
CA ILE A 124 -4.52 7.53 3.39
C ILE A 124 -3.75 8.78 3.03
N TYR A 125 -2.65 9.04 3.72
CA TYR A 125 -1.81 10.19 3.49
C TYR A 125 -0.35 9.77 3.27
N VAL A 126 0.15 9.94 2.05
CA VAL A 126 1.53 9.59 1.68
C VAL A 126 2.27 10.86 1.31
N HIS A 127 3.19 11.32 2.15
CA HIS A 127 3.87 12.59 1.93
C HIS A 127 5.31 12.61 2.42
N ASN A 128 6.14 13.50 1.88
CA ASN A 128 7.52 13.71 2.36
C ASN A 128 8.40 12.45 2.39
N ASN A 129 8.09 11.41 1.61
CA ASN A 129 8.97 10.25 1.48
C ASN A 129 9.99 10.50 0.37
N VAL A 130 11.15 9.87 0.50
CA VAL A 130 12.19 9.85 -0.53
C VAL A 130 12.23 8.47 -1.15
N TYR A 131 12.07 8.42 -2.48
CA TYR A 131 12.17 7.20 -3.26
C TYR A 131 13.50 7.15 -4.05
N SER A 132 14.04 5.96 -4.30
CA SER A 132 15.11 5.77 -5.28
C SER A 132 14.68 4.99 -6.51
N GLU A 133 15.33 5.35 -7.61
CA GLU A 133 15.41 4.50 -8.78
C GLU A 133 16.36 3.32 -8.49
N GLY A 134 15.78 2.14 -8.26
CA GLY A 134 16.52 0.89 -8.22
C GLY A 134 16.38 0.09 -9.52
N LYS A 135 17.07 -1.06 -9.60
CA LYS A 135 16.82 -2.06 -10.66
C LYS A 135 15.41 -2.65 -10.52
N ARG A 136 14.42 -2.02 -11.14
CA ARG A 136 13.03 -2.52 -11.15
C ARG A 136 12.87 -3.64 -12.17
N MET A 137 12.35 -4.76 -11.68
CA MET A 137 12.00 -5.93 -12.47
C MET A 137 10.93 -6.71 -11.70
N PRO A 138 9.65 -6.51 -12.02
CA PRO A 138 8.58 -7.28 -11.42
C PRO A 138 8.77 -8.77 -11.71
N THR A 139 8.41 -9.61 -10.74
CA THR A 139 8.47 -11.05 -10.94
C THR A 139 7.42 -11.51 -11.96
N TRP A 140 7.71 -12.54 -12.75
CA TRP A 140 6.72 -13.18 -13.62
C TRP A 140 6.07 -14.40 -12.97
N LYS A 141 6.44 -14.72 -11.73
CA LYS A 141 6.01 -15.96 -11.05
C LYS A 141 4.59 -15.88 -10.47
N ASN A 142 4.04 -14.67 -10.31
CA ASN A 142 2.69 -14.48 -9.80
C ASN A 142 1.90 -13.49 -10.68
N LYS A 143 0.57 -13.55 -10.58
CA LYS A 143 -0.36 -12.81 -11.44
C LYS A 143 -0.15 -11.30 -11.40
N LEU A 144 0.00 -10.72 -10.20
CA LEU A 144 0.22 -9.27 -10.04
C LEU A 144 1.59 -8.83 -10.58
N GLY A 145 2.65 -9.58 -10.31
CA GLY A 145 3.97 -9.28 -10.84
C GLY A 145 4.01 -9.34 -12.37
N PHE A 146 3.38 -10.36 -12.96
CA PHE A 146 3.25 -10.48 -14.42
C PHE A 146 2.43 -9.32 -15.00
N LEU A 147 1.32 -8.95 -14.37
CA LEU A 147 0.51 -7.80 -14.77
C LEU A 147 1.33 -6.50 -14.74
N PHE A 148 2.10 -6.25 -13.68
CA PHE A 148 2.93 -5.05 -13.59
C PHE A 148 4.03 -5.04 -14.64
N TRP A 149 4.64 -6.19 -14.92
CA TRP A 149 5.58 -6.29 -16.03
C TRP A 149 4.91 -6.01 -17.38
N LEU A 150 3.73 -6.57 -17.64
CA LEU A 150 2.98 -6.34 -18.88
C LEU A 150 2.61 -4.86 -19.06
N LYS A 151 2.21 -4.18 -17.97
CA LYS A 151 1.73 -2.79 -18.02
C LYS A 151 2.86 -1.75 -17.98
N PHE A 152 3.97 -2.05 -17.31
CA PHE A 152 5.01 -1.06 -17.00
C PHE A 152 6.43 -1.51 -17.37
N GLY A 153 6.63 -2.77 -17.76
CA GLY A 153 7.94 -3.35 -18.01
C GLY A 153 8.85 -3.22 -16.78
N ARG A 154 9.96 -2.51 -16.96
CA ARG A 154 10.96 -2.24 -15.92
C ARG A 154 10.81 -0.85 -15.28
N LYS A 155 9.71 -0.15 -15.55
CA LYS A 155 9.44 1.20 -15.05
C LYS A 155 8.13 1.23 -14.27
N VAL A 156 7.96 0.29 -13.32
CA VAL A 156 6.80 0.30 -12.42
C VAL A 156 6.86 1.59 -11.58
N PRO A 157 5.76 2.37 -11.50
CA PRO A 157 5.70 3.54 -10.64
C PRO A 157 5.98 3.21 -9.17
N HIS A 158 6.52 4.18 -8.44
CA HIS A 158 6.88 4.02 -7.03
C HIS A 158 5.64 3.82 -6.17
N ILE A 159 4.63 4.66 -6.36
CA ILE A 159 3.38 4.67 -5.62
C ILE A 159 2.28 4.10 -6.52
N LEU A 160 1.67 3.01 -6.10
CA LEU A 160 0.55 2.37 -6.79
C LEU A 160 -0.71 2.46 -5.95
N TYR A 161 -1.78 3.00 -6.51
CA TYR A 161 -3.13 2.90 -5.95
C TYR A 161 -3.97 2.00 -6.85
N ASP A 162 -4.73 1.05 -6.29
CA ASP A 162 -5.56 0.16 -7.11
C ASP A 162 -6.75 0.85 -7.79
N GLY A 163 -7.19 2.00 -7.28
CA GLY A 163 -8.31 2.76 -7.84
C GLY A 163 -9.68 2.32 -7.34
N ILE A 164 -9.75 1.38 -6.40
CA ILE A 164 -11.01 0.89 -5.84
C ILE A 164 -11.37 1.74 -4.61
N GLN A 165 -12.57 2.29 -4.63
CA GLN A 165 -13.07 3.26 -3.65
C GLN A 165 -14.29 2.74 -2.92
N ASP A 166 -14.45 3.13 -1.66
CA ASP A 166 -15.63 2.80 -0.88
C ASP A 166 -16.86 3.57 -1.41
N PRO A 167 -17.89 2.87 -1.93
CA PRO A 167 -19.10 3.52 -2.41
C PRO A 167 -19.87 4.25 -1.29
N GLY A 168 -19.69 3.86 -0.02
CA GLY A 168 -20.26 4.56 1.14
C GLY A 168 -19.68 5.95 1.37
N HIS A 169 -18.52 6.25 0.80
CA HIS A 169 -17.85 7.56 0.88
C HIS A 169 -17.91 8.36 -0.43
N LEU A 170 -18.71 7.90 -1.40
CA LEU A 170 -19.03 8.60 -2.63
C LEU A 170 -20.39 9.33 -2.50
N PRO A 171 -20.44 10.57 -1.98
CA PRO A 171 -21.64 11.38 -2.02
C PRO A 171 -22.14 11.63 -3.45
N ALA A 172 -23.35 12.17 -3.56
CA ALA A 172 -24.07 12.35 -4.82
C ALA A 172 -23.34 13.23 -5.87
N ASP A 173 -22.37 14.05 -5.45
CA ASP A 173 -21.53 14.86 -6.34
C ASP A 173 -20.37 14.06 -6.98
N GLY A 174 -20.24 12.78 -6.63
CA GLY A 174 -19.22 11.85 -7.13
C GLY A 174 -17.83 12.09 -6.57
N LYS A 175 -17.65 12.97 -5.57
CA LYS A 175 -16.35 13.29 -4.98
C LYS A 175 -16.18 12.60 -3.64
N MET A 176 -15.07 11.89 -3.48
CA MET A 176 -14.72 11.26 -2.20
C MET A 176 -14.80 12.26 -1.03
N ALA A 177 -15.48 11.88 0.04
CA ALA A 177 -15.53 12.66 1.28
C ALA A 177 -14.11 13.00 1.75
N PRO A 178 -13.82 14.25 2.19
CA PRO A 178 -12.46 14.69 2.53
C PRO A 178 -11.68 13.71 3.41
N ALA A 179 -12.27 13.24 4.52
CA ALA A 179 -11.66 12.30 5.45
C ALA A 179 -11.36 10.91 4.85
N ALA A 180 -12.05 10.51 3.78
CA ALA A 180 -11.85 9.21 3.13
C ALA A 180 -10.85 9.26 1.97
N ARG A 181 -10.36 10.45 1.58
CA ARG A 181 -9.48 10.63 0.41
C ARG A 181 -8.15 9.89 0.56
N ILE A 182 -7.57 9.59 -0.59
CA ILE A 182 -6.17 9.22 -0.72
C ILE A 182 -5.43 10.50 -1.10
N CYS A 183 -4.53 10.96 -0.25
CA CYS A 183 -3.74 12.16 -0.44
C CYS A 183 -2.26 11.79 -0.61
N ILE A 184 -1.63 12.30 -1.67
CA ILE A 184 -0.26 11.97 -2.06
C ILE A 184 0.43 13.26 -2.53
N ARG A 185 1.39 13.77 -1.76
CA ARG A 185 2.08 15.04 -2.05
C ARG A 185 3.52 15.05 -1.58
N ASP A 186 4.34 15.95 -2.11
CA ASP A 186 5.69 16.23 -1.61
C ASP A 186 6.61 14.99 -1.45
N ASN A 187 6.42 13.97 -2.30
CA ASN A 187 7.27 12.77 -2.31
C ASN A 187 8.40 12.94 -3.33
N GLU A 188 9.64 12.95 -2.86
CA GLU A 188 10.81 13.10 -3.71
C GLU A 188 11.03 11.84 -4.57
N ASN A 189 11.20 12.03 -5.87
CA ASN A 189 11.35 10.97 -6.89
C ASN A 189 10.17 9.96 -6.95
N GLY A 190 9.06 10.24 -6.26
CA GLY A 190 7.88 9.38 -6.18
C GLY A 190 7.02 9.47 -7.44
N SER A 191 7.20 8.53 -8.38
CA SER A 191 6.27 8.38 -9.51
C SER A 191 5.00 7.62 -9.10
N PHE A 192 3.86 7.99 -9.70
CA PHE A 192 2.54 7.48 -9.31
C PHE A 192 1.83 6.76 -10.45
N ALA A 193 0.99 5.78 -10.10
CA ALA A 193 -0.12 5.37 -10.95
C ALA A 193 -1.35 4.89 -10.15
N ASN A 194 -2.52 5.30 -10.63
CA ASN A 194 -3.78 4.62 -10.35
C ASN A 194 -3.97 3.48 -11.37
N LEU A 195 -4.02 2.25 -10.87
CA LEU A 195 -4.13 1.03 -11.66
C LEU A 195 -5.50 0.83 -12.30
N LYS A 196 -6.55 1.51 -11.83
CA LYS A 196 -7.93 1.35 -12.30
C LYS A 196 -8.38 -0.12 -12.28
N ALA A 197 -8.11 -0.82 -11.17
CA ALA A 197 -8.49 -2.22 -10.97
C ALA A 197 -10.02 -2.41 -11.02
N ASP A 198 -10.78 -1.41 -10.56
CA ASP A 198 -12.23 -1.30 -10.73
C ASP A 198 -12.67 -1.34 -12.21
N LYS A 199 -11.81 -0.87 -13.13
CA LYS A 199 -11.98 -0.92 -14.59
C LYS A 199 -11.13 -2.01 -15.25
N LYS A 200 -10.77 -3.08 -14.52
CA LYS A 200 -9.97 -4.21 -15.04
C LYS A 200 -8.63 -3.76 -15.65
N PHE A 201 -7.98 -2.77 -15.04
CA PHE A 201 -6.68 -2.22 -15.49
C PHE A 201 -6.71 -1.58 -16.88
N LYS A 202 -7.89 -1.10 -17.31
CA LYS A 202 -8.06 -0.27 -18.51
C LYS A 202 -7.95 1.20 -18.13
N GLY A 203 -7.21 1.98 -18.91
CA GLY A 203 -7.05 3.42 -18.67
C GLY A 203 -6.25 3.76 -17.41
N ILE A 204 -5.21 2.97 -17.09
CA ILE A 204 -4.26 3.27 -16.01
C ILE A 204 -3.84 4.74 -16.11
N SER A 205 -4.00 5.48 -15.01
CA SER A 205 -3.66 6.90 -14.96
C SER A 205 -2.36 7.10 -14.20
N ARG A 206 -1.49 7.97 -14.73
CA ARG A 206 -0.32 8.49 -14.01
C ARG A 206 -0.53 9.92 -13.51
N ASP A 207 -1.73 10.44 -13.70
CA ASP A 207 -2.09 11.77 -13.22
C ASP A 207 -2.23 11.76 -11.70
N LEU A 208 -1.35 12.51 -11.05
CA LEU A 208 -1.30 12.66 -9.60
C LEU A 208 -2.21 13.81 -9.12
N GLN A 209 -2.64 14.71 -10.00
CA GLN A 209 -3.42 15.91 -9.63
C GLN A 209 -4.66 15.59 -8.77
N PRO A 210 -5.45 14.53 -9.04
CA PRO A 210 -6.62 14.21 -8.21
C PRO A 210 -6.29 13.80 -6.76
N TYR A 211 -5.03 13.53 -6.46
CA TYR A 211 -4.53 13.08 -5.16
C TYR A 211 -3.72 14.17 -4.44
N GLN A 212 -3.57 15.36 -5.04
CA GLN A 212 -2.93 16.52 -4.41
C GLN A 212 -3.91 17.15 -3.41
N CYS A 213 -3.96 16.54 -2.22
CA CYS A 213 -4.75 16.99 -1.08
C CYS A 213 -3.97 16.79 0.22
N ASP A 214 -4.56 17.26 1.31
CA ASP A 214 -4.02 17.13 2.66
C ASP A 214 -4.97 16.34 3.55
N HIS A 215 -4.38 15.65 4.53
CA HIS A 215 -5.05 15.20 5.73
C HIS A 215 -4.37 15.84 6.94
N GLU A 216 -5.12 16.01 8.02
CA GLU A 216 -4.51 16.33 9.31
C GLU A 216 -3.55 15.20 9.70
N PRO A 217 -2.31 15.51 10.12
CA PRO A 217 -1.37 14.51 10.61
C PRO A 217 -1.96 13.72 11.76
N ILE A 218 -1.75 12.40 11.77
CA ILE A 218 -2.14 11.54 12.88
C ILE A 218 -1.30 11.94 14.10
N PRO A 219 -1.93 12.28 15.24
CA PRO A 219 -1.20 12.61 16.46
C PRO A 219 -0.28 11.46 16.88
N PHE A 220 0.92 11.80 17.31
CA PHE A 220 1.79 10.86 18.00
C PHE A 220 1.53 10.97 19.48
N ASP A 221 0.94 9.92 20.05
CA ASP A 221 0.73 9.81 21.50
C ASP A 221 1.69 8.73 22.03
N PRO A 222 2.82 9.11 22.65
CA PRO A 222 3.81 8.17 23.15
C PRO A 222 3.44 7.50 24.48
N GLU A 223 2.23 7.73 25.02
CA GLU A 223 1.76 7.19 26.32
C GLU A 223 1.85 5.65 26.43
#